data_AF-A0A4V2WPC8-F1
#
_entry.id   AF-A0A4V2WPC8-F1
#
_cell.length_a   1.000
_cell.length_b   1.000
_cell.length_c   1.000
_cell.angle_alpha   90.00
_cell.angle_beta   90.00
_cell.angle_gamma   90.00
#
_symmetry.space_group_name_H-M   'P 1'
#
loop_
_entity.id
_entity.type
_entity.pdbx_description
1 polymer ?
#
loop_
_entity_poly.entity_id
_entity_poly.type
_entity_poly.pdbx_seq_one_letter_code
_entity_poly.pdbx_strand_id
1 'polypeptide(L)' 'MDYMLAFKSLIAGIAIGFIFTKLRLPIPAPPLFSGIMGIFGVILGGMIVSLFL' A
#
# COMPACT_ATOMS: atom_id res chain seq x y z
N MET A 1 -13.24 -9.41 -3.22
CA MET A 1 -11.79 -9.33 -2.92
C MET A 1 -11.33 -10.74 -2.66
N ASP A 2 -10.69 -11.38 -3.63
CA ASP A 2 -10.18 -12.73 -3.46
C ASP A 2 -9.00 -12.67 -2.46
N TYR A 3 -9.11 -13.36 -1.32
CA TYR A 3 -8.06 -13.40 -0.28
C TYR A 3 -6.70 -13.82 -0.85
N MET A 4 -6.72 -14.63 -1.91
CA MET A 4 -5.54 -15.03 -2.66
C MET A 4 -4.79 -13.84 -3.26
N LEU A 5 -5.52 -12.82 -3.73
CA LEU A 5 -4.93 -11.61 -4.30
C LEU A 5 -4.26 -10.75 -3.22
N ALA A 6 -4.92 -10.58 -2.06
CA ALA A 6 -4.36 -9.82 -0.95
C ALA A 6 -3.03 -10.43 -0.46
N PHE A 7 -2.99 -11.75 -0.35
CA PHE A 7 -1.78 -12.48 0.04
C PHE A 7 -0.63 -12.31 -0.98
N LYS A 8 -0.93 -12.41 -2.28
CA LYS A 8 0.06 -12.19 -3.36
C LYS A 8 0.61 -10.75 -3.34
N SER A 9 -0.24 -9.76 -3.15
CA SER A 9 0.17 -8.35 -3.07
C SER A 9 1.08 -8.06 -1.87
N LEU A 10 0.80 -8.68 -0.72
CA LEU A 10 1.65 -8.57 0.48
C LEU A 10 3.05 -9.15 0.20
N ILE A 11 3.13 -10.35 -0.38
CA ILE A 11 4.40 -10.99 -0.72
C ILE A 11 5.17 -10.16 -1.74
N ALA A 12 4.49 -9.64 -2.77
CA ALA A 12 5.11 -8.77 -3.77
C ALA A 12 5.70 -7.49 -3.12
N GLY A 13 4.95 -6.86 -2.21
CA GLY A 13 5.43 -5.68 -1.47
C GLY A 13 6.67 -5.97 -0.63
N ILE A 14 6.69 -7.09 0.09
CA ILE A 14 7.85 -7.53 0.88
C ILE A 14 9.06 -7.78 -0.02
N ALA A 15 8.86 -8.51 -1.13
CA ALA A 15 9.93 -8.84 -2.06
C ALA A 15 10.55 -7.58 -2.71
N ILE A 16 9.71 -6.64 -3.16
CA ILE A 16 10.18 -5.37 -3.73
C ILE A 16 10.90 -4.54 -2.68
N GLY A 17 10.36 -4.43 -1.46
CA GLY A 17 11.03 -3.74 -0.36
C GLY A 17 12.43 -4.32 -0.11
N PHE A 18 12.53 -5.65 -0.01
CA PHE A 18 13.82 -6.33 0.17
C PHE A 18 14.81 -6.06 -0.98
N ILE A 19 14.38 -6.19 -2.23
CA ILE A 19 15.25 -5.98 -3.40
C ILE A 19 15.77 -4.54 -3.42
N PHE A 20 14.89 -3.56 -3.25
CA PHE A 20 15.27 -2.15 -3.31
C PHE A 20 16.20 -1.75 -2.17
N THR A 21 15.92 -2.22 -0.94
CA THR A 21 16.83 -2.01 0.19
C THR A 21 18.18 -2.69 -0.03
N LYS A 22 18.20 -3.93 -0.53
CA LYS A 22 19.45 -4.67 -0.81
C LYS A 22 20.30 -3.99 -1.88
N LEU A 23 19.67 -3.46 -2.93
CA LEU A 23 20.35 -2.73 -4.01
C LEU A 23 20.62 -1.26 -3.67
N ARG A 24 20.23 -0.79 -2.47
CA ARG A 24 20.30 0.63 -2.04
C ARG A 24 19.61 1.57 -3.02
N LEU A 25 18.53 1.12 -3.65
CA LEU A 25 17.70 1.93 -4.52
C LEU A 25 16.67 2.70 -3.69
N PRO A 26 16.24 3.90 -4.15
CA PRO A 26 15.13 4.62 -3.54
C PRO A 26 13.87 3.73 -3.52
N ILE A 27 13.29 3.52 -2.35
CA ILE A 27 12.10 2.68 -2.19
C ILE A 27 10.91 3.34 -2.90
N PRO A 28 10.13 2.59 -3.71
CA PRO A 28 9.01 3.15 -4.47
C PRO A 28 7.78 3.46 -3.60
N ALA A 29 7.67 2.82 -2.43
CA ALA A 29 6.60 3.07 -1.47
C ALA A 29 6.84 4.37 -0.68
N PRO A 30 5.78 5.05 -0.19
CA PRO A 30 5.93 6.25 0.62
C PRO A 30 6.81 5.99 1.85
N PRO A 31 7.93 6.72 2.02
CA PRO A 31 8.87 6.46 3.12
C PRO A 31 8.41 7.11 4.44
N LEU A 32 7.43 8.01 4.40
CA LEU A 32 6.95 8.78 5.54
C LEU A 32 5.55 8.33 5.94
N PHE A 33 5.30 8.31 7.25
CA PHE A 33 3.99 7.97 7.82
C PHE A 33 2.85 8.86 7.27
N SER A 34 3.12 10.14 7.01
CA SER A 34 2.15 11.06 6.41
C SER A 34 1.66 10.61 5.03
N GLY A 35 2.52 10.05 4.20
CA GLY A 35 2.14 9.51 2.89
C GLY A 35 1.26 8.27 3.00
N ILE A 36 1.55 7.39 3.96
CA ILE A 36 0.74 6.20 4.25
C ILE A 36 -0.65 6.62 4.72
N MET A 37 -0.72 7.59 5.65
CA MET A 37 -2.00 8.12 6.15
C MET A 37 -2.82 8.82 5.07
N GLY A 38 -2.17 9.50 4.11
CA GLY A 38 -2.84 10.09 2.96
C GLY A 38 -3.55 9.06 2.08
N ILE A 39 -2.85 7.98 1.70
CA ILE A 39 -3.44 6.88 0.90
C ILE A 39 -4.60 6.22 1.67
N PHE A 40 -4.40 5.96 2.96
CA PHE A 40 -5.42 5.38 3.83
C PHE A 40 -6.66 6.27 3.92
N GLY A 41 -6.48 7.58 4.09
CA GLY A 41 -7.56 8.56 4.13
C GLY A 41 -8.36 8.64 2.83
N VAL A 42 -7.71 8.52 1.66
CA VAL A 42 -8.39 8.47 0.35
C VAL A 42 -9.30 7.24 0.25
N ILE A 43 -8.80 6.06 0.63
CA ILE A 43 -9.57 4.82 0.61
C ILE A 43 -10.76 4.91 1.59
N LEU A 44 -10.51 5.34 2.83
CA LEU A 44 -11.57 5.53 3.83
C LEU A 44 -12.61 6.54 3.38
N GLY A 45 -12.19 7.68 2.83
CA GLY A 45 -13.11 8.69 2.31
C GLY A 45 -14.01 8.13 1.21
N GLY A 46 -13.45 7.37 0.27
CA GLY A 46 -14.21 6.68 -0.76
C GLY A 46 -15.24 5.70 -0.16
N MET A 47 -14.83 4.89 0.81
CA MET A 47 -15.74 3.98 1.51
C MET A 47 -16.86 4.73 2.23
N ILE A 48 -16.54 5.81 2.96
CA ILE A 48 -17.53 6.64 3.66
C ILE A 48 -18.55 7.18 2.66
N VAL A 49 -18.10 7.76 1.54
CA VAL A 49 -19.00 8.28 0.50
C VAL A 49 -19.88 7.18 -0.08
N SER A 50 -19.34 5.97 -0.29
CA SER A 50 -20.12 4.82 -0.77
C SER A 50 -21.20 4.32 0.20
N LEU A 51 -21.21 4.75 1.47
CA LEU A 51 -22.33 4.47 2.38
C LEU A 51 -23.53 5.41 2.16
N PHE A 52 -23.31 6.58 1.54
CA PHE A 52 -24.34 7.61 1.35
C PHE A 52 -24.83 7.75 -0.10
N LEU A 53 -24.14 7.13 -1.05
CA LEU A 53 -24.57 6.97 -2.45
C LEU A 53 -25.31 5.64 -2.63
#